data_AF-W9YEG6-F1
#
_entry.id   AF-W9YEG6-F1
#
_cell.length_a   1.000
_cell.length_b   1.000
_cell.length_c   1.000
_cell.angle_alpha   90.00
_cell.angle_beta   90.00
_cell.angle_gamma   90.00
#
_symmetry.space_group_name_H-M   'P 1'
#
loop_
_entity.id
_entity.type
_entity.pdbx_description
1 polymer ?
#
loop_
_entity_poly.entity_id
_entity_poly.type
_entity_poly.pdbx_seq_one_letter_code
_entity_poly.pdbx_strand_id
1 'polypeptide(L)'
;PPLLSLPPELHSMIAQELRYPDLLSLKLCHPYFGLLLEDQPTICDRIQWLMSRARVGLPVPQSTKLSFLSDVAFVAKPEVKAILRQRLRHRECIECAQARNSIGRMLGMRKGRMLCFVVEGDCCPQAQIPE
;
A
#
# COMPACT_ATOMS: atom_id res chain seq x y z
N PRO A 1 21.70 8.61 5.86
CA PRO A 1 22.51 7.58 5.17
C PRO A 1 21.61 6.81 4.20
N PRO A 2 22.08 6.37 3.03
CA PRO A 2 21.25 5.62 2.08
C PRO A 2 20.84 4.28 2.69
N LEU A 3 19.60 3.84 2.47
CA LEU A 3 19.05 2.59 3.02
C LEU A 3 20.00 1.41 2.76
N LEU A 4 20.54 1.29 1.54
CA LEU A 4 21.46 0.23 1.12
C LEU A 4 22.82 0.20 1.84
N SER A 5 23.17 1.25 2.60
CA SER A 5 24.39 1.25 3.42
C SER A 5 24.24 0.57 4.77
N LEU A 6 23.02 0.18 5.14
CA LEU A 6 22.75 -0.55 6.37
C LEU A 6 23.18 -2.03 6.23
N PRO A 7 23.53 -2.70 7.35
CA PRO A 7 23.74 -4.13 7.36
C PRO A 7 22.48 -4.92 6.95
N PRO A 8 22.63 -6.13 6.36
CA PRO A 8 21.51 -6.99 5.97
C PRO A 8 20.52 -7.27 7.10
N GLU A 9 20.99 -7.39 8.33
CA GLU A 9 20.16 -7.65 9.52
C GLU A 9 19.16 -6.50 9.73
N LEU A 10 19.60 -5.25 9.57
CA LEU A 10 18.71 -4.09 9.67
C LEU A 10 17.72 -4.05 8.50
N HIS A 11 18.13 -4.46 7.30
CA HIS A 11 17.20 -4.59 6.18
C HIS A 11 16.09 -5.62 6.47
N SER A 12 16.46 -6.78 7.04
CA SER A 12 15.49 -7.80 7.45
C SER A 12 14.56 -7.31 8.54
N MET A 13 15.08 -6.60 9.56
CA MET A 13 14.25 -5.99 10.62
C MET A 13 13.27 -4.97 10.03
N ILE A 14 13.74 -4.07 9.15
CA ILE A 14 12.87 -3.11 8.48
C ILE A 14 11.78 -3.84 7.67
N ALA A 15 12.14 -4.88 6.92
CA ALA A 15 11.17 -5.62 6.13
C ALA A 15 10.09 -6.29 7.00
N GLN A 16 10.42 -6.78 8.20
CA GLN A 16 9.45 -7.37 9.13
C GLN A 16 8.41 -6.37 9.63
N GLU A 17 8.78 -5.09 9.75
CA GLU A 17 7.86 -4.00 10.14
C GLU A 17 6.96 -3.53 9.01
N LEU A 18 7.29 -3.86 7.75
CA LEU A 18 6.51 -3.45 6.59
C LEU A 18 5.39 -4.45 6.30
N ARG A 19 4.15 -3.96 6.32
CA ARG A 19 2.99 -4.73 5.87
C ARG A 19 2.75 -4.53 4.37
N TYR A 20 2.02 -5.45 3.74
CA TYR A 20 1.57 -5.26 2.37
C TYR A 20 0.70 -4.00 2.24
N PRO A 21 0.92 -3.12 1.23
CA PRO A 21 1.78 -3.27 0.04
C PRO A 21 3.18 -2.62 0.19
N ASP A 22 3.55 -2.16 1.37
CA ASP A 22 4.78 -1.39 1.57
C ASP A 22 6.01 -2.33 1.53
N LEU A 23 5.89 -3.56 2.05
CA LEU A 23 6.89 -4.64 1.87
C LEU A 23 7.14 -4.97 0.40
N LEU A 24 6.07 -5.03 -0.39
CA LEU A 24 6.16 -5.23 -1.84
C LEU A 24 6.91 -4.08 -2.51
N SER A 25 6.66 -2.85 -2.06
CA SER A 25 7.33 -1.68 -2.60
C SER A 25 8.83 -1.72 -2.32
N LEU A 26 9.24 -2.16 -1.12
CA LEU A 26 10.65 -2.38 -0.78
C LEU A 26 11.28 -3.45 -1.70
N LYS A 27 10.63 -4.60 -1.84
CA LYS A 27 11.10 -5.70 -2.72
C LYS A 27 11.32 -5.25 -4.16
N LEU A 28 10.38 -4.48 -4.71
CA LEU A 28 10.43 -4.02 -6.11
C LEU A 28 11.34 -2.81 -6.33
N CYS A 29 11.83 -2.17 -5.27
CA CYS A 29 12.64 -0.96 -5.39
C CYS A 29 14.08 -1.24 -5.87
N HIS A 30 14.65 -2.39 -5.54
CA HIS A 30 16.04 -2.72 -5.89
C HIS A 30 16.25 -4.25 -5.98
N PRO A 31 17.08 -4.75 -6.92
CA PRO A 31 17.32 -6.20 -7.06
C PRO A 31 17.80 -6.90 -5.79
N TYR A 32 18.62 -6.23 -4.97
CA TYR A 32 19.03 -6.73 -3.65
C TYR A 32 17.85 -7.12 -2.77
N PHE A 33 16.82 -6.26 -2.65
CA PHE A 33 15.63 -6.58 -1.86
C PHE A 33 14.76 -7.64 -2.55
N GLY A 34 14.81 -7.70 -3.88
CA GLY A 34 14.20 -8.80 -4.64
C GLY A 34 14.70 -10.17 -4.20
N LEU A 35 16.02 -10.30 -3.99
CA LEU A 35 16.66 -11.52 -3.50
C LEU A 35 16.45 -11.70 -1.99
N LEU A 36 16.61 -10.65 -1.19
CA LEU A 36 16.44 -10.71 0.27
C LEU A 36 15.02 -11.15 0.67
N LEU A 37 14.02 -10.76 -0.12
CA LEU A 37 12.60 -11.00 0.15
C LEU A 37 11.99 -11.96 -0.88
N GLU A 38 12.75 -12.94 -1.38
CA GLU A 38 12.28 -13.83 -2.44
C GLU A 38 10.92 -14.47 -2.11
N ASP A 39 10.77 -14.98 -0.89
CA ASP A 39 9.58 -15.69 -0.39
C ASP A 39 8.42 -14.77 0.07
N GLN A 40 8.61 -13.45 0.09
CA GLN A 40 7.66 -12.47 0.61
C GLN A 40 7.41 -11.33 -0.37
N PRO A 41 6.23 -10.72 -0.46
CA PRO A 41 5.00 -11.13 0.18
C PRO A 41 4.41 -12.40 -0.43
N THR A 42 3.62 -13.11 0.35
CA THR A 42 2.92 -14.34 -0.06
C THR A 42 1.64 -14.03 -0.84
N ILE A 43 1.03 -15.08 -1.40
CA ILE A 43 -0.33 -15.00 -1.98
C ILE A 43 -1.34 -14.53 -0.92
N CYS A 44 -1.22 -15.03 0.31
CA CYS A 44 -2.10 -14.68 1.42
C CYS A 44 -2.07 -13.18 1.72
N ASP A 45 -0.90 -12.55 1.69
CA ASP A 45 -0.76 -11.11 1.92
C ASP A 45 -1.50 -10.27 0.87
N ARG A 46 -1.39 -10.66 -0.41
CA ARG A 46 -2.10 -9.98 -1.52
C ARG A 46 -3.61 -10.10 -1.36
N ILE A 47 -4.10 -11.29 -1.00
CA ILE A 47 -5.53 -11.54 -0.76
C ILE A 47 -6.02 -10.75 0.46
N GLN A 48 -5.31 -10.84 1.59
CA GLN A 48 -5.66 -10.16 2.82
C GLN A 48 -5.70 -8.65 2.63
N TRP A 49 -4.78 -8.08 1.86
CA TRP A 49 -4.81 -6.68 1.48
C TRP A 49 -6.08 -6.31 0.70
N LEU A 50 -6.44 -7.06 -0.35
CA LEU A 50 -7.68 -6.81 -1.10
C LEU A 50 -8.93 -6.93 -0.22
N MET A 51 -8.99 -7.96 0.64
CA MET A 51 -10.10 -8.13 1.59
C MET A 51 -10.18 -6.96 2.56
N SER A 52 -9.05 -6.51 3.10
CA SER A 52 -9.00 -5.35 4.00
C SER A 52 -9.56 -4.10 3.33
N ARG A 53 -9.21 -3.86 2.06
CA ARG A 53 -9.73 -2.75 1.24
C ARG A 53 -11.23 -2.86 0.99
N ALA A 54 -11.73 -4.06 0.67
CA ALA A 54 -13.16 -4.28 0.45
C ALA A 54 -13.99 -4.01 1.71
N ARG A 55 -13.53 -4.46 2.89
CA ARG A 55 -14.21 -4.28 4.18
C ARG A 55 -14.46 -2.82 4.52
N VAL A 56 -13.54 -1.95 4.13
CA VAL A 56 -13.57 -0.51 4.40
C VAL A 56 -14.13 0.29 3.23
N GLY A 57 -14.57 -0.39 2.16
CA GLY A 57 -15.20 0.25 1.00
C GLY A 57 -14.23 0.97 0.06
N LEU A 58 -12.92 0.71 0.13
CA LEU A 58 -11.99 1.23 -0.85
C LEU A 58 -12.12 0.50 -2.20
N PRO A 59 -11.71 1.13 -3.31
CA PRO A 59 -11.66 0.47 -4.61
C PRO A 59 -10.82 -0.81 -4.55
N VAL A 60 -11.35 -1.89 -5.09
CA VAL A 60 -10.63 -3.15 -5.32
C VAL A 60 -10.65 -3.48 -6.82
N PRO A 61 -9.61 -4.13 -7.35
CA PRO A 61 -9.60 -4.55 -8.75
C PRO A 61 -10.78 -5.48 -9.05
N GLN A 62 -11.47 -5.24 -10.16
CA GLN A 62 -12.63 -6.00 -10.63
C GLN A 62 -12.27 -6.99 -11.74
N SER A 63 -11.07 -6.89 -12.31
CA SER A 63 -10.62 -7.81 -13.36
C SER A 63 -10.60 -9.27 -12.89
N THR A 64 -11.33 -10.13 -13.60
CA THR A 64 -11.28 -11.60 -13.43
C THR A 64 -9.95 -12.22 -13.83
N LYS A 65 -9.06 -11.46 -14.49
CA LYS A 65 -7.74 -11.90 -14.94
C LYS A 65 -6.63 -11.51 -13.96
N LEU A 66 -6.95 -11.16 -12.72
CA LEU A 66 -5.95 -10.81 -11.70
C LEU A 66 -5.20 -12.06 -11.26
N SER A 67 -3.86 -12.06 -11.41
CA SER A 67 -3.01 -13.16 -10.97
C SER A 67 -2.37 -12.84 -9.64
N PHE A 68 -2.50 -13.74 -8.67
CA PHE A 68 -1.89 -13.62 -7.35
C PHE A 68 -0.54 -14.36 -7.24
N LEU A 69 -0.16 -15.12 -8.27
CA LEU A 69 0.95 -16.07 -8.23
C LEU A 69 2.31 -15.39 -8.07
N SER A 70 2.50 -14.20 -8.64
CA SER A 70 3.75 -13.45 -8.49
C SER A 70 3.49 -11.96 -8.32
N ASP A 71 4.43 -11.29 -7.65
CA ASP A 71 4.41 -9.83 -7.46
C ASP A 71 4.32 -9.07 -8.77
N VAL A 72 5.13 -9.48 -9.75
CA VAL A 72 5.16 -8.86 -11.09
C VAL A 72 3.81 -9.02 -11.78
N ALA A 73 3.22 -10.22 -11.78
CA ALA A 73 1.95 -10.47 -12.45
C ALA A 73 0.78 -9.74 -11.78
N PHE A 74 0.80 -9.63 -10.45
CA PHE A 74 -0.21 -8.92 -9.68
C PHE A 74 -0.16 -7.41 -9.95
N VAL A 75 1.03 -6.80 -9.85
CA VAL A 75 1.23 -5.35 -10.04
C VAL A 75 1.11 -4.91 -11.50
N ALA A 76 1.35 -5.82 -12.46
CA ALA A 76 1.19 -5.52 -13.88
C ALA A 76 -0.24 -5.14 -14.28
N LYS A 77 -1.26 -5.48 -13.47
CA LYS A 77 -2.65 -5.15 -13.77
C LYS A 77 -2.90 -3.64 -13.60
N PRO A 78 -3.47 -2.95 -14.61
CA PRO A 78 -3.67 -1.50 -14.55
C PRO A 78 -4.45 -1.00 -13.32
N GLU A 79 -5.47 -1.75 -12.89
CA GLU A 79 -6.28 -1.43 -11.71
C GLU A 79 -5.46 -1.48 -10.42
N VAL A 80 -4.65 -2.54 -10.24
CA VAL A 80 -3.73 -2.66 -9.09
C VAL A 80 -2.72 -1.52 -9.10
N LYS A 81 -2.10 -1.26 -10.25
CA LYS A 81 -1.14 -0.16 -10.41
C LYS A 81 -1.76 1.21 -10.11
N ALA A 82 -3.02 1.43 -10.48
CA ALA A 82 -3.75 2.66 -10.18
C ALA A 82 -3.99 2.81 -8.67
N ILE A 83 -4.43 1.74 -8.00
CA ILE A 83 -4.62 1.71 -6.55
C ILE A 83 -3.31 2.00 -5.82
N LEU A 84 -2.23 1.29 -6.17
CA LEU A 84 -0.91 1.51 -5.55
C LEU A 84 -0.42 2.95 -5.75
N ARG A 85 -0.61 3.54 -6.94
CA ARG A 85 -0.31 4.96 -7.20
C ARG A 85 -1.18 5.93 -6.40
N GLN A 86 -2.45 5.61 -6.18
CA GLN A 86 -3.34 6.42 -5.35
C GLN A 86 -2.90 6.41 -3.89
N ARG A 87 -2.51 5.24 -3.37
CA ARG A 87 -1.92 5.08 -2.03
C ARG A 87 -0.63 5.90 -1.89
N LEU A 88 0.28 5.81 -2.85
CA LEU A 88 1.56 6.54 -2.86
C LEU A 88 1.37 8.07 -2.86
N ARG A 89 0.25 8.55 -3.40
CA ARG A 89 -0.16 9.96 -3.40
C ARG A 89 -1.07 10.33 -2.22
N HIS A 90 -1.20 9.43 -1.24
CA HIS A 90 -2.03 9.61 -0.05
C HIS A 90 -3.50 9.99 -0.37
N ARG A 91 -4.00 9.63 -1.56
CA ARG A 91 -5.39 9.93 -1.98
C ARG A 91 -6.43 9.06 -1.28
N GLU A 92 -5.96 8.08 -0.52
CA GLU A 92 -6.76 7.20 0.32
C GLU A 92 -6.63 7.54 1.82
N CYS A 93 -5.85 8.58 2.16
CA CYS A 93 -5.68 9.07 3.53
C CYS A 93 -6.75 10.11 3.86
N ILE A 94 -7.54 9.90 4.93
CA ILE A 94 -8.64 10.80 5.30
C ILE A 94 -8.17 12.13 5.92
N GLU A 95 -6.94 12.21 6.44
CA GLU A 95 -6.41 13.45 7.03
C GLU A 95 -6.17 14.55 5.98
N CYS A 96 -6.04 14.20 4.70
CA CYS A 96 -6.04 15.18 3.61
C CYS A 96 -7.48 15.56 3.24
N ALA A 97 -7.87 16.81 3.49
CA ALA A 97 -9.21 17.33 3.16
C ALA A 97 -9.59 17.10 1.67
N GLN A 98 -8.62 17.15 0.76
CA GLN A 98 -8.83 16.87 -0.66
C GLN A 98 -9.13 15.38 -0.93
N ALA A 99 -8.41 14.46 -0.28
CA ALA A 99 -8.65 13.02 -0.40
C ALA A 99 -10.03 12.63 0.15
N ARG A 100 -10.43 13.20 1.30
CA ARG A 100 -11.77 13.04 1.88
C ARG A 100 -12.87 13.50 0.92
N ASN A 101 -12.68 14.63 0.26
CA ASN A 101 -13.62 15.17 -0.73
C ASN A 101 -13.67 14.35 -2.03
N SER A 102 -12.54 13.78 -2.47
CA SER A 102 -12.49 12.88 -3.63
C SER A 102 -13.16 11.54 -3.35
N ILE A 103 -12.90 10.93 -2.19
CA ILE A 103 -13.52 9.67 -1.77
C ILE A 103 -15.02 9.87 -1.49
N GLY A 104 -15.40 10.95 -0.81
CA GLY A 104 -16.81 11.28 -0.59
C GLY A 104 -17.60 11.48 -1.88
N ARG A 105 -16.97 12.05 -2.92
CA ARG A 105 -17.56 12.16 -4.27
C ARG A 105 -17.72 10.80 -4.98
N MET A 106 -16.74 9.90 -4.85
CA MET A 106 -16.80 8.58 -5.51
C MET A 106 -17.69 7.56 -4.80
N LEU A 107 -17.73 7.56 -3.46
CA LEU A 107 -18.31 6.46 -2.66
C LEU A 107 -19.46 6.91 -1.74
N GLY A 108 -19.77 8.21 -1.72
CA GLY A 108 -20.77 8.81 -0.85
C GLY A 108 -20.24 9.14 0.55
N MET A 109 -20.64 10.31 1.07
CA MET A 109 -20.20 10.88 2.36
C MET A 109 -20.39 9.96 3.58
N ARG A 110 -21.29 8.95 3.51
CA ARG A 110 -21.55 8.01 4.61
C ARG A 110 -20.47 6.93 4.78
N LYS A 111 -19.76 6.55 3.71
CA LYS A 111 -18.73 5.48 3.74
C LYS A 111 -17.30 6.02 3.90
N GLY A 112 -17.07 7.31 3.69
CA GLY A 112 -15.74 7.94 3.77
C GLY A 112 -15.32 8.43 5.16
N ARG A 113 -15.92 7.93 6.25
CA ARG A 113 -15.66 8.40 7.62
C ARG A 113 -14.69 7.55 8.44
N MET A 114 -14.36 6.36 7.98
CA MET A 114 -13.29 5.55 8.57
C MET A 114 -12.35 5.22 7.43
N LEU A 115 -11.05 5.49 7.59
CA LEU A 115 -9.93 4.92 6.83
C LEU A 115 -8.64 5.74 7.02
N CYS A 116 -7.74 5.14 7.77
CA CYS A 116 -6.32 5.21 7.47
C CYS A 116 -5.76 3.78 7.49
N PHE A 117 -4.83 3.49 6.57
CA PHE A 117 -4.02 2.26 6.60
C PHE A 117 -2.63 2.52 7.20
N VAL A 118 -2.47 3.62 7.94
CA VAL A 118 -1.44 3.71 8.97
C VAL A 118 -2.03 2.95 10.16
N VAL A 119 -1.45 1.80 10.48
CA VAL A 119 -1.75 1.16 11.76
C VAL A 119 -0.90 1.87 12.79
N GLU A 120 -1.56 2.20 13.90
CA GLU A 120 -1.03 2.77 15.12
C GLU A 120 -0.55 4.23 15.04
N GLY A 121 -1.34 5.11 15.68
CA GLY A 121 -0.84 6.31 16.37
C GLY A 121 -0.48 7.55 15.54
N ASP A 122 0.04 7.40 14.33
CA ASP A 122 0.73 8.51 13.67
C ASP A 122 -0.04 9.16 12.52
N CYS A 123 -0.04 10.51 12.52
CA CYS A 123 -0.58 11.34 11.44
C CYS A 123 0.14 11.06 10.13
N CYS A 124 -0.58 11.19 9.02
CA CYS A 124 -0.02 11.10 7.68
C CYS A 124 1.08 12.17 7.49
N PRO A 125 2.34 11.80 7.19
CA PRO A 125 3.47 12.75 7.17
C PRO A 125 3.34 13.86 6.12
N GLN A 126 2.49 13.69 5.11
CA GLN A 126 2.19 14.72 4.11
C GLN A 126 1.09 15.72 4.52
N ALA A 127 0.46 15.54 5.69
CA ALA A 127 -0.58 16.45 6.19
C ALA A 127 -0.03 17.65 6.98
N GLN A 128 1.30 17.75 7.15
CA GLN A 128 1.94 18.96 7.66
C GLN A 128 2.03 20.00 6.52
N ILE A 129 0.92 20.68 6.26
CA ILE A 129 0.91 21.93 5.50
C ILE A 129 1.36 23.02 6.49
N PRO A 130 2.42 23.80 6.21
CA PRO A 130 2.78 24.94 7.07
C PRO A 130 1.66 25.99 7.03
N GLU A 131 1.36 26.59 8.17
CA GLU A 131 0.40 27.70 8.33
C GLU A 131 0.67 28.89 7.40
#